data_AF-A0A7Y3B9K3-F1
#
_entry.id   AF-A0A7Y3B9K3-F1
#
_cell.length_a   1.000
_cell.length_b   1.000
_cell.length_c   1.000
_cell.angle_alpha   90.00
_cell.angle_beta   90.00
_cell.angle_gamma   90.00
#
_symmetry.space_group_name_H-M   'P 1'
#
loop_
_entity.id
_entity.type
_entity.pdbx_description
1 polymer ?
#
loop_
_entity_poly.entity_id
_entity_poly.type
_entity_poly.pdbx_seq_one_letter_code
_entity_poly.pdbx_strand_id
1 'polypeptide(L)' 'MSRLPSTKNTANTEIFTMRISPKLKGKLNELAKKSKYGGSASSAIRVLIENASRGLL' A
#
# COMPACT_ATOMS: atom_id res chain seq x y z
N MET A 1 -12.26 -11.97 -25.17
CA MET A 1 -10.98 -11.23 -25.09
C MET A 1 -10.79 -10.78 -23.64
N SER A 2 -9.93 -11.48 -22.89
CA SER A 2 -9.56 -11.09 -21.53
C SER A 2 -8.81 -9.75 -21.62
N ARG A 3 -9.36 -8.67 -21.04
CA ARG A 3 -8.70 -7.36 -21.00
C ARG A 3 -7.48 -7.48 -20.09
N LEU A 4 -6.27 -7.56 -20.66
CA LEU A 4 -5.05 -7.33 -19.90
C LEU A 4 -5.18 -5.97 -19.21
N PRO A 5 -4.89 -5.85 -17.89
CA PRO A 5 -4.96 -4.57 -17.21
C PRO A 5 -4.05 -3.58 -17.93
N SER A 6 -4.60 -2.43 -18.30
CA SER A 6 -3.88 -1.40 -19.03
C SER A 6 -2.73 -0.88 -18.15
N THR A 7 -1.50 -1.15 -18.58
CA THR A 7 -0.23 -0.71 -17.96
C THR A 7 -0.06 0.81 -17.88
N LYS A 8 -1.05 1.58 -18.35
CA LYS A 8 -1.04 3.05 -18.39
C LYS A 8 -0.97 3.70 -17.00
N ASN A 9 -1.47 3.03 -15.96
CA ASN A 9 -1.35 3.49 -14.56
C ASN A 9 -0.13 2.91 -13.83
N THR A 10 0.56 1.94 -14.44
CA THR A 10 1.71 1.24 -13.85
C THR A 10 3.05 1.82 -14.31
N ALA A 11 3.03 2.63 -15.37
CA ALA A 11 4.24 3.25 -15.94
C ALA A 11 5.01 4.15 -14.95
N ASN A 12 4.33 4.66 -13.91
CA ASN A 12 4.92 5.52 -12.87
C ASN A 12 4.94 4.86 -11.47
N THR A 13 4.67 3.55 -11.38
CA THR A 13 4.74 2.83 -10.10
C THR A 13 6.05 2.10 -9.97
N GLU A 14 6.83 2.45 -8.96
CA GLU A 14 8.06 1.76 -8.59
C GLU A 14 7.77 0.57 -7.66
N ILE A 15 8.57 -0.49 -7.79
CA ILE A 15 8.53 -1.64 -6.88
C ILE A 15 9.57 -1.43 -5.78
N PHE A 16 9.09 -1.27 -4.55
CA PHE A 16 9.92 -1.21 -3.35
C PHE A 16 9.81 -2.51 -2.56
N THR A 17 10.95 -3.08 -2.17
CA THR A 17 11.01 -4.29 -1.32
C THR A 17 11.44 -3.91 0.09
N MET A 18 10.59 -4.20 1.07
CA MET A 18 10.87 -3.93 2.49
C MET A 18 11.06 -5.23 3.26
N ARG A 19 12.12 -5.30 4.08
CA ARG A 19 12.27 -6.37 5.08
C ARG A 19 11.64 -5.92 6.39
N ILE A 20 10.66 -6.68 6.87
CA ILE A 20 10.00 -6.48 8.17
C ILE A 20 9.82 -7.82 8.88
N SER A 21 9.68 -7.77 10.21
CA SER A 21 9.38 -8.98 10.97
C SER A 21 8.00 -9.55 10.62
N PRO A 22 7.78 -10.86 10.78
CA PRO A 22 6.46 -11.47 10.56
C PRO A 22 5.35 -10.82 11.41
N LYS A 23 5.68 -10.41 12.64
CA LYS A 23 4.77 -9.71 13.54
C LYS A 23 4.31 -8.36 12.97
N LEU A 24 5.23 -7.59 12.38
CA LEU A 24 4.89 -6.32 11.72
C LEU A 24 4.09 -6.54 10.44
N LYS A 25 4.41 -7.57 9.66
CA LYS A 25 3.62 -7.94 8.47
C LYS A 25 2.18 -8.27 8.85
N GLY A 26 1.97 -9.03 9.93
CA GLY A 26 0.64 -9.30 10.47
C GLY A 26 -0.11 -8.02 10.84
N LYS A 27 0.52 -7.12 11.60
CA LYS A 27 -0.07 -5.82 11.95
C LYS A 27 -0.43 -4.97 10.73
N LEU A 28 0.44 -4.94 9.72
CA LEU A 28 0.20 -4.20 8.48
C LEU A 28 -1.01 -4.77 7.72
N ASN A 29 -1.14 -6.09 7.64
CA ASN A 29 -2.28 -6.74 7.02
C ASN A 29 -3.59 -6.45 7.75
N GLU A 30 -3.59 -6.49 9.09
CA GLU A 30 -4.77 -6.10 9.87
C GLU A 30 -5.10 -4.61 9.72
N LEU A 31 -4.07 -3.75 9.65
CA LEU A 31 -4.26 -2.32 9.39
C LEU A 31 -4.92 -2.08 8.04
N ALA A 32 -4.47 -2.79 7.00
CA ALA A 32 -5.00 -2.69 5.65
C ALA A 32 -6.49 -3.02 5.55
N LYS A 33 -7.04 -3.87 6.44
CA LYS A 33 -8.46 -4.22 6.50
C LYS A 33 -9.36 -3.06 6.95
N LYS A 34 -8.81 -2.02 7.60
CA LYS A 34 -9.64 -0.87 7.99
C LYS A 34 -10.03 -0.08 6.74
N SER A 35 -11.27 0.40 6.69
CA SER A 35 -11.87 1.09 5.52
C SER A 35 -11.00 2.22 4.96
N LYS A 36 -10.29 2.96 5.82
CA LYS A 36 -9.44 4.10 5.43
C LYS A 36 -8.12 3.75 4.73
N TYR A 37 -7.73 2.47 4.68
CA TYR A 37 -6.42 2.04 4.15
C TYR A 37 -6.50 1.25 2.84
N GLY A 38 -7.67 1.19 2.19
CA GLY A 38 -7.80 0.67 0.82
C GLY A 38 -7.65 -0.86 0.66
N GLY A 39 -7.65 -1.63 1.74
CA GLY A 39 -7.77 -3.10 1.70
C GLY A 39 -6.48 -3.87 1.42
N SER A 40 -5.36 -3.21 1.10
CA SER A 40 -4.07 -3.86 0.83
C SER A 40 -2.93 -3.27 1.67
N ALA A 41 -1.88 -4.05 1.88
CA ALA A 41 -0.67 -3.59 2.55
C ALA A 41 -0.03 -2.38 1.82
N SER A 42 0.00 -2.41 0.49
CA SER A 42 0.56 -1.33 -0.33
C SER A 42 -0.26 -0.04 -0.24
N SER A 43 -1.59 -0.14 -0.23
CA SER A 43 -2.47 1.02 -0.06
C SER A 43 -2.37 1.59 1.37
N ALA A 44 -2.25 0.72 2.38
CA ALA A 44 -2.04 1.15 3.76
C ALA A 44 -0.73 1.93 3.91
N ILE A 45 0.37 1.42 3.35
CA ILE A 45 1.67 2.11 3.37
C ILE A 45 1.58 3.46 2.66
N ARG A 46 0.93 3.53 1.49
CA ARG A 46 0.77 4.78 0.74
C ARG A 46 0.06 5.85 1.58
N VAL A 47 -1.09 5.51 2.18
CA VAL A 47 -1.86 6.44 3.03
C VAL A 47 -1.04 6.90 4.23
N LEU A 48 -0.27 6.01 4.86
CA LEU A 48 0.58 6.39 6.00
C LEU A 48 1.70 7.35 5.59
N ILE A 49 2.35 7.09 4.46
CA ILE A 49 3.40 7.98 3.93
C ILE A 49 2.81 9.34 3.58
N GLU A 50 1.68 9.38 2.88
CA GLU A 50 1.02 10.64 2.51
C GLU A 50 0.59 11.45 3.74
N ASN A 51 0.06 10.80 4.78
CA ASN A 51 -0.31 11.48 6.02
C ASN A 51 0.91 11.99 6.80
N ALA A 52 1.98 11.19 6.87
CA ALA A 52 3.23 11.61 7.50
C ALA A 52 3.84 12.84 6.80
N SER A 53 3.87 12.82 5.46
CA SER A 53 4.40 13.93 4.65
C SER A 53 3.58 15.22 4.76
N ARG A 54 2.31 15.12 5.18
CA ARG A 54 1.44 16.29 5.45
C ARG A 54 1.51 16.80 6.89
N GLY A 55 2.28 16.12 7.78
CA GLY A 55 2.32 16.45 9.21
C GLY A 55 1.03 16.11 9.97
N LEU A 56 0.24 15.16 9.47
CA LEU A 56 -1.07 14.76 10.04
C LEU A 56 -0.99 13.51 10.92
N LEU A 57 0.17 13.23 11.52
CA LEU A 57 0.41 12.10 12.43
C LEU A 57 0.83 12.57 13.81
#